data_AF-A0A2T2WI25-F1
#
_entry.id   AF-A0A2T2WI25-F1
#
_cell.length_a   1.000
_cell.length_b   1.000
_cell.length_c   1.000
_cell.angle_alpha   90.00
_cell.angle_beta   90.00
_cell.angle_gamma   90.00
#
_symmetry.space_group_name_H-M   'P 1'
#
loop_
_entity.id
_entity.type
_entity.pdbx_description
1 polymer ?
#
loop_
_entity_poly.entity_id
_entity_poly.type
_entity_poly.pdbx_seq_one_letter_code
_entity_poly.pdbx_strand_id
1 'polypeptide(L)'
;MNRQTFTRALRTVTLEQFQQYLKAHGWILSKIYTHHNLWLYPPHQAEILLPRDSTVADYVLRLGDAINVLHHSEQRSLDAILIDLQSPSASTPSPPSRRWQCVRCGEVDDDAVCVMPDGTAWHIAWGQCGADCVPLRVSENDA
;
A
#
# COMPACT_ATOMS: atom_id res chain seq x y z
N MET A 1 -4.34 22.49 -10.56
CA MET A 1 -3.59 22.17 -11.79
C MET A 1 -4.48 22.15 -13.03
N ASN A 2 -3.95 22.51 -14.22
CA ASN A 2 -4.71 22.45 -15.48
C ASN A 2 -4.67 21.02 -16.11
N ARG A 3 -5.60 20.73 -17.03
CA ARG A 3 -5.75 19.40 -17.65
C ARG A 3 -4.52 18.93 -18.42
N GLN A 4 -3.83 19.82 -19.13
CA GLN A 4 -2.65 19.44 -19.93
C GLN A 4 -1.45 19.05 -19.04
N THR A 5 -1.22 19.81 -17.97
CA THR A 5 -0.17 19.51 -16.99
C THR A 5 -0.45 18.19 -16.28
N PHE A 6 -1.71 17.94 -15.88
CA PHE A 6 -2.12 16.67 -15.27
C PHE A 6 -1.89 15.47 -16.20
N THR A 7 -2.34 15.55 -17.45
CA THR A 7 -2.12 14.47 -18.43
C THR A 7 -0.65 14.21 -18.69
N ARG A 8 0.19 15.27 -18.72
CA ARG A 8 1.64 15.11 -18.88
C ARG A 8 2.27 14.44 -17.66
N ALA A 9 1.88 14.83 -16.46
CA ALA A 9 2.36 14.23 -15.22
C ALA A 9 1.96 12.75 -15.10
N LEU A 10 0.75 12.38 -15.53
CA LEU A 10 0.31 10.98 -15.58
C LEU A 10 1.18 10.12 -16.50
N ARG A 11 1.60 10.66 -17.64
CA ARG A 11 2.45 9.93 -18.61
C ARG A 11 3.86 9.63 -18.09
N THR A 12 4.31 10.34 -17.06
CA THR A 12 5.63 10.12 -16.46
C THR A 12 5.58 9.18 -15.25
N VAL A 13 4.39 8.85 -14.74
CA VAL A 13 4.22 7.88 -13.65
C VAL A 13 4.31 6.47 -14.22
N THR A 14 5.22 5.68 -13.69
CA THR A 14 5.36 4.26 -14.02
C THR A 14 4.41 3.41 -13.19
N LEU A 15 4.10 2.20 -13.69
CA LEU A 15 3.30 1.23 -12.94
C LEU A 15 3.93 0.88 -11.58
N GLU A 16 5.25 0.70 -11.56
CA GLU A 16 5.99 0.37 -10.35
C GLU A 16 5.86 1.46 -9.28
N GLN A 17 6.04 2.73 -9.68
CA GLN A 17 5.83 3.87 -8.78
C GLN A 17 4.41 3.89 -8.19
N PHE A 18 3.40 3.61 -9.03
CA PHE A 18 2.01 3.58 -8.57
C PHE A 18 1.78 2.46 -7.56
N GLN A 19 2.30 1.25 -7.81
CA GLN A 19 2.17 0.12 -6.89
C GLN A 19 2.91 0.37 -5.58
N GLN A 20 4.12 0.94 -5.64
CA GLN A 20 4.89 1.31 -4.45
C GLN A 20 4.14 2.36 -3.61
N TYR A 21 3.55 3.37 -4.25
CA TYR A 21 2.70 4.35 -3.58
C TYR A 21 1.53 3.67 -2.86
N LEU A 22 0.77 2.83 -3.57
CA LEU A 22 -0.39 2.13 -3.00
C LEU A 22 0.02 1.32 -1.75
N LYS A 23 1.08 0.52 -1.85
CA LYS A 23 1.60 -0.25 -0.71
C LYS A 23 2.00 0.65 0.47
N ALA A 24 2.73 1.74 0.20
CA ALA A 24 3.17 2.67 1.23
C ALA A 24 2.00 3.40 1.92
N HIS A 25 0.88 3.57 1.22
CA HIS A 25 -0.32 4.26 1.71
C HIS A 25 -1.38 3.31 2.29
N GLY A 26 -1.03 2.04 2.54
CA GLY A 26 -1.92 1.08 3.21
C GLY A 26 -2.98 0.47 2.30
N TRP A 27 -2.85 0.61 0.97
CA TRP A 27 -3.67 -0.13 0.03
C TRP A 27 -3.23 -1.58 -0.05
N ILE A 28 -4.21 -2.48 -0.12
CA ILE A 28 -4.00 -3.92 -0.16
C ILE A 28 -4.32 -4.44 -1.55
N LEU A 29 -3.40 -5.21 -2.13
CA LEU A 29 -3.66 -5.95 -3.36
C LEU A 29 -4.65 -7.07 -3.06
N SER A 30 -5.88 -6.95 -3.58
CA SER A 30 -6.95 -7.90 -3.32
C SER A 30 -7.05 -8.98 -4.39
N LYS A 31 -6.87 -8.62 -5.67
CA LYS A 31 -7.00 -9.56 -6.78
C LYS A 31 -6.17 -9.17 -7.99
N ILE A 32 -5.59 -10.17 -8.65
CA ILE A 32 -4.85 -10.01 -9.90
C ILE A 32 -5.72 -10.52 -11.05
N TYR A 33 -5.95 -9.68 -12.05
CA TYR A 33 -6.60 -10.02 -13.32
C TYR A 33 -5.56 -10.08 -14.45
N THR A 34 -6.01 -10.54 -15.63
CA THR A 34 -5.15 -10.64 -16.82
C THR A 34 -4.48 -9.30 -17.17
N HIS A 35 -5.22 -8.20 -17.09
CA HIS A 35 -4.74 -6.87 -17.50
C HIS A 35 -4.76 -5.83 -16.38
N HIS A 36 -5.24 -6.17 -15.19
CA HIS A 36 -5.47 -5.22 -14.10
C HIS A 36 -5.18 -5.84 -12.74
N ASN A 37 -4.83 -5.00 -11.76
CA ASN A 37 -4.74 -5.36 -10.36
C ASN A 37 -5.84 -4.60 -9.60
N LEU A 38 -6.61 -5.29 -8.77
CA LEU A 38 -7.58 -4.69 -7.86
C LEU A 38 -6.91 -4.41 -6.52
N TRP A 39 -6.90 -3.14 -6.15
CA TRP A 39 -6.42 -2.65 -4.86
C TRP A 39 -7.58 -2.12 -4.04
N LEU A 40 -7.59 -2.43 -2.75
CA LEU A 40 -8.61 -2.00 -1.80
C LEU A 40 -7.98 -1.12 -0.72
N TYR A 41 -8.74 -0.14 -0.24
CA TYR A 41 -8.36 0.70 0.90
C TYR A 41 -9.28 0.44 2.10
N PRO A 42 -8.85 -0.40 3.07
CA PRO A 42 -9.60 -0.62 4.30
C PRO A 42 -9.50 0.58 5.24
N PRO A 43 -10.52 0.85 6.08
CA PRO A 43 -11.86 0.26 6.07
C PRO A 43 -12.81 0.93 5.06
N HIS A 44 -12.34 1.91 4.28
CA HIS A 44 -13.17 2.84 3.53
C HIS A 44 -13.76 2.29 2.21
N GLN A 45 -13.58 1.00 1.91
CA GLN A 45 -14.11 0.31 0.72
C GLN A 45 -13.81 1.01 -0.62
N ALA A 46 -12.79 1.87 -0.69
CA ALA A 46 -12.35 2.42 -1.96
C ALA A 46 -11.60 1.36 -2.76
N GLU A 47 -11.81 1.36 -4.06
CA GLU A 47 -11.22 0.37 -4.97
C GLU A 47 -10.50 1.06 -6.14
N ILE A 48 -9.36 0.49 -6.52
CA ILE A 48 -8.59 0.91 -7.68
C ILE A 48 -8.32 -0.29 -8.57
N LEU A 49 -8.73 -0.18 -9.84
CA LEU A 49 -8.36 -1.12 -10.90
C LEU A 49 -7.16 -0.56 -11.67
N LEU A 50 -5.97 -0.93 -11.23
CA LEU A 50 -4.72 -0.46 -11.82
C LEU A 50 -4.33 -1.31 -13.03
N PRO A 51 -4.12 -0.74 -14.23
CA PRO A 51 -3.66 -1.51 -15.39
C PRO A 51 -2.27 -2.11 -15.16
N ARG A 52 -2.05 -3.34 -15.64
CA ARG A 52 -0.76 -4.04 -15.53
C ARG A 52 0.22 -3.72 -16.65
N ASP A 53 -0.27 -3.12 -17.73
CA ASP A 53 0.54 -2.77 -18.89
C ASP A 53 0.11 -1.41 -19.45
N SER A 54 1.11 -0.62 -19.84
CA SER A 54 1.01 0.64 -20.55
C SER A 54 0.47 0.51 -21.99
N THR A 55 0.45 -0.70 -22.56
CA THR A 55 -0.10 -0.95 -23.91
C THR A 55 -1.63 -0.87 -23.98
N VAL A 56 -2.31 -0.85 -22.84
CA VAL A 56 -3.77 -0.74 -22.77
C VAL A 56 -4.22 0.62 -23.32
N ALA A 57 -5.13 0.62 -24.30
CA ALA A 57 -5.46 1.82 -25.10
C ALA A 57 -5.93 3.03 -24.26
N ASP A 58 -6.58 2.78 -23.13
CA ASP A 58 -7.08 3.77 -22.18
C ASP A 58 -6.20 3.91 -20.92
N TYR A 59 -4.92 3.48 -20.96
CA TYR A 59 -4.00 3.48 -19.81
C TYR A 59 -3.98 4.81 -19.04
N VAL A 60 -3.79 5.93 -19.74
CA VAL A 60 -3.73 7.26 -19.10
C VAL A 60 -5.07 7.66 -18.47
N LEU A 61 -6.19 7.24 -19.05
CA LEU A 61 -7.52 7.49 -18.48
C LEU A 61 -7.71 6.68 -17.20
N ARG A 62 -7.34 5.39 -17.21
CA ARG A 62 -7.39 4.52 -16.03
C ARG A 62 -6.50 5.01 -14.89
N LEU A 63 -5.31 5.53 -15.19
CA LEU A 63 -4.48 6.18 -14.18
C LEU A 63 -5.13 7.46 -13.64
N GLY A 64 -5.79 8.24 -14.50
CA GLY A 64 -6.56 9.41 -14.07
C GLY A 64 -7.69 9.04 -13.10
N ASP A 65 -8.42 7.97 -13.39
CA ASP A 65 -9.48 7.45 -12.52
C ASP A 65 -8.90 6.96 -11.18
N ALA A 66 -7.78 6.23 -11.21
CA ALA A 66 -7.09 5.78 -10.00
C ALA A 66 -6.65 6.96 -9.12
N ILE A 67 -6.08 8.02 -9.70
CA ILE A 67 -5.71 9.22 -8.93
C ILE A 67 -6.93 9.94 -8.36
N ASN A 68 -8.06 9.99 -9.07
CA ASN A 68 -9.29 10.56 -8.52
C ASN A 68 -9.81 9.75 -7.33
N VAL A 69 -9.71 8.41 -7.38
CA VAL A 69 -10.04 7.57 -6.22
C VAL A 69 -9.12 7.93 -5.04
N LEU A 70 -7.80 8.01 -5.26
CA LEU A 70 -6.84 8.40 -4.22
C LEU A 70 -7.14 9.77 -3.63
N HIS A 71 -7.49 10.75 -4.46
CA HIS A 71 -7.88 12.11 -4.03
C HIS A 71 -9.04 12.08 -3.04
N HIS A 72 -10.07 11.29 -3.33
CA HIS A 72 -11.26 11.20 -2.50
C HIS A 72 -11.06 10.32 -1.25
N SER A 73 -10.35 9.20 -1.38
CA SER A 73 -10.15 8.27 -0.26
C SER A 73 -9.14 8.79 0.75
N GLU A 74 -8.07 9.45 0.30
CA GLU A 74 -7.01 9.97 1.19
C GLU A 74 -7.25 11.43 1.59
N GLN A 75 -8.26 12.10 1.01
CA GLN A 75 -8.54 13.53 1.20
C GLN A 75 -7.33 14.44 0.89
N ARG A 76 -6.47 14.03 -0.06
CA ARG A 76 -5.26 14.74 -0.46
C ARG A 76 -5.44 15.41 -1.81
N SER A 77 -4.84 16.58 -2.03
CA SER A 77 -4.86 17.23 -3.34
C SER A 77 -4.20 16.37 -4.43
N LEU A 78 -4.69 16.45 -5.67
CA LEU A 78 -4.12 15.76 -6.84
C LEU A 78 -2.63 16.05 -7.03
N ASP A 79 -2.21 17.29 -6.81
CA ASP A 79 -0.81 17.72 -6.94
C ASP A 79 0.10 16.99 -5.95
N ALA A 80 -0.32 16.87 -4.67
CA ALA A 80 0.42 16.15 -3.64
C ALA A 80 0.57 14.66 -3.96
N ILE A 81 -0.50 14.01 -4.43
CA ILE A 81 -0.48 12.59 -4.83
C ILE A 81 0.50 12.38 -5.98
N LEU A 82 0.49 13.26 -6.99
CA LEU A 82 1.39 13.15 -8.13
C LEU A 82 2.86 13.40 -7.79
N ILE A 83 3.14 14.34 -6.88
CA ILE A 83 4.51 14.58 -6.39
C ILE A 83 5.04 13.33 -5.70
N ASP A 84 4.24 12.69 -4.85
CA ASP A 84 4.64 11.48 -4.13
C ASP A 84 4.81 10.29 -5.09
N LEU A 85 3.91 10.12 -6.07
CA LEU A 85 4.03 9.10 -7.11
C LEU A 85 5.32 9.26 -7.94
N GLN A 86 5.77 10.49 -8.17
CA GLN A 86 6.95 10.78 -8.98
C GLN A 86 8.25 10.78 -8.18
N SER A 87 8.18 10.83 -6.85
CA SER A 87 9.34 10.86 -5.98
C SER A 87 9.84 9.44 -5.71
N PRO A 88 11.02 9.03 -6.23
CA PRO A 88 11.61 7.75 -5.86
C PRO A 88 12.00 7.84 -4.39
N SER A 89 11.23 7.15 -3.53
CA SER A 89 11.44 6.94 -2.10
C SER A 89 11.27 8.15 -1.16
N ALA A 90 10.32 8.06 -0.21
CA ALA A 90 10.49 8.57 1.16
C ALA A 90 9.40 8.12 2.16
N SER A 91 8.84 6.91 2.05
CA SER A 91 8.13 6.31 3.18
C SER A 91 7.87 4.83 2.95
N THR A 92 8.90 4.02 3.17
CA THR A 92 8.65 2.80 3.94
C THR A 92 7.87 3.26 5.17
N PRO A 93 6.64 2.79 5.45
CA PRO A 93 6.09 2.98 6.77
C PRO A 93 7.06 2.27 7.72
N SER A 94 7.94 3.05 8.36
CA SER A 94 8.65 2.56 9.53
C SER A 94 7.56 1.99 10.44
N PRO A 95 7.68 0.73 10.90
CA PRO A 95 6.77 0.24 11.93
C PRO A 95 6.70 1.30 13.02
N PRO A 96 5.50 1.61 13.55
CA PRO A 96 5.37 2.68 14.53
C PRO A 96 6.42 2.47 15.62
N SER A 97 7.28 3.47 15.85
CA SER A 97 8.35 3.40 16.87
C SER A 97 7.80 3.34 18.31
N ARG A 98 6.51 3.03 18.46
CA ARG A 98 5.90 2.71 19.73
C ARG A 98 6.31 1.30 20.09
N ARG A 99 7.23 1.23 21.05
CA ARG A 99 7.57 0.08 21.88
C ARG A 99 6.40 -0.91 21.93
N TRP A 100 6.50 -1.98 21.15
CA TRP A 100 5.50 -3.03 21.09
C TRP A 100 5.30 -3.60 22.49
N GLN A 101 4.09 -3.49 23.04
CA GLN A 101 3.76 -4.19 24.28
C GLN A 101 3.22 -5.56 23.88
N CYS A 102 4.04 -6.60 24.04
CA CYS A 102 3.56 -7.98 23.98
C CYS A 102 2.57 -8.20 25.13
N VAL A 103 1.27 -8.19 24.83
CA VAL A 103 0.23 -8.48 25.81
C VAL A 103 0.06 -9.99 25.85
N ARG A 104 0.87 -10.64 26.70
CA ARG A 104 0.96 -12.09 27.00
C ARG A 104 1.92 -12.89 26.12
N CYS A 105 3.04 -13.29 26.72
CA CYS A 105 3.72 -14.52 26.36
C CYS A 105 2.99 -15.66 27.07
N GLY A 106 2.17 -16.39 26.34
CA GLY A 106 1.42 -17.54 26.84
C GLY A 106 1.26 -18.56 25.73
N GLU A 107 2.17 -19.53 25.75
CA GLU A 107 2.26 -20.73 24.92
C GLU A 107 2.45 -20.55 23.41
N VAL A 108 3.31 -21.42 22.90
CA VAL A 108 3.89 -21.40 21.56
C VAL A 108 2.83 -21.89 20.58
N ASP A 109 2.22 -20.95 19.86
CA ASP A 109 1.47 -21.25 18.64
C ASP A 109 2.08 -20.38 17.53
N ASP A 110 2.47 -21.02 16.43
CA ASP A 110 3.25 -20.48 15.30
C ASP A 110 2.56 -19.33 14.52
N ASP A 111 1.41 -18.84 14.99
CA ASP A 111 0.57 -17.86 14.32
C ASP A 111 0.08 -16.77 15.28
N ALA A 112 1.01 -15.98 15.83
CA ALA A 112 0.63 -14.79 16.59
C ALA A 112 0.15 -13.68 15.65
N VAL A 113 -1.17 -13.57 15.47
CA VAL A 113 -1.79 -12.44 14.79
C VAL A 113 -1.76 -11.22 15.71
N CYS A 114 -0.93 -10.24 15.37
CA CYS A 114 -0.91 -8.97 16.09
C CYS A 114 -1.99 -8.06 15.50
N VAL A 115 -2.99 -7.73 16.31
CA VAL A 115 -4.04 -6.77 15.95
C VAL A 115 -3.63 -5.40 16.50
N MET A 116 -3.44 -4.45 15.59
CA MET A 116 -3.20 -3.05 15.95
C MET A 116 -4.45 -2.46 16.64
N PRO A 117 -4.32 -1.36 17.43
CA PRO A 117 -5.47 -0.69 18.04
C PRO A 117 -6.51 -0.18 17.04
N ASP A 118 -6.12 -0.04 15.77
CA ASP A 118 -6.98 0.33 14.64
C ASP A 118 -7.69 -0.87 13.98
N GLY A 119 -7.47 -2.10 14.47
CA GLY A 119 -8.10 -3.32 13.97
C GLY A 119 -7.33 -4.03 12.84
N THR A 120 -6.16 -3.54 12.44
CA THR A 120 -5.37 -4.16 11.36
C THR A 120 -4.63 -5.40 11.87
N ALA A 121 -4.86 -6.55 11.23
CA ALA A 121 -4.20 -7.82 11.53
C ALA A 121 -2.95 -8.00 10.66
N TRP A 122 -1.81 -8.27 11.30
CA TRP A 122 -0.56 -8.63 10.63
C TRP A 122 -0.11 -10.02 11.07
N HIS A 123 0.25 -10.87 10.11
CA HIS A 123 0.94 -12.14 10.40
C HIS A 123 2.42 -11.85 10.61
N ILE A 124 2.88 -12.02 11.85
CA ILE A 124 4.29 -11.86 12.21
C ILE A 124 4.78 -13.23 12.64
N ALA A 125 5.71 -13.81 11.88
CA ALA A 125 6.44 -14.98 12.31
C ALA A 125 7.40 -14.57 13.44
N TRP A 126 7.23 -15.12 14.63
CA TRP A 126 8.18 -14.92 15.73
C TRP A 126 9.20 -16.03 15.72
N GLY A 127 10.48 -15.69 15.58
CA GLY A 127 11.55 -16.56 16.06
C GLY A 127 11.62 -16.45 17.58
N GLN A 128 11.63 -17.58 18.31
CA GLN A 128 11.89 -17.58 19.74
C GLN A 128 13.20 -16.83 20.03
N CYS A 129 13.13 -15.77 20.83
CA CYS A 129 14.29 -15.22 21.54
C CYS A 129 13.84 -14.50 22.80
N GLY A 130 14.51 -14.79 23.92
CA GLY A 130 14.22 -14.21 25.22
C GLY A 130 14.48 -12.70 25.28
N ALA A 131 13.90 -12.08 26.32
CA ALA A 131 14.00 -10.69 26.83
C ALA A 131 13.90 -9.51 25.86
N ASP A 132 14.49 -9.59 24.67
CA ASP A 132 14.55 -8.53 23.68
C ASP A 132 14.00 -9.04 22.34
N CYS A 133 12.71 -8.79 22.12
CA CYS A 133 12.05 -9.06 20.85
C CYS A 133 12.61 -8.13 19.75
N VAL A 134 13.47 -8.67 18.88
CA VAL A 134 13.93 -7.99 17.66
C VAL A 134 13.21 -8.60 16.45
N PRO A 135 12.61 -7.80 15.55
CA PRO A 135 11.93 -8.32 14.37
C PRO A 135 12.92 -8.97 13.41
N LEU A 136 12.85 -10.31 13.28
CA LEU A 136 13.61 -11.09 12.32
C LEU A 136 12.75 -11.29 11.06
N ARG A 137 12.88 -10.35 10.11
CA ARG A 137 12.30 -10.41 8.75
C ARG A 137 10.77 -10.43 8.65
N VAL A 138 10.27 -9.45 7.90
CA VAL A 138 8.93 -9.49 7.30
C VAL A 138 9.05 -10.29 5.99
N SER A 139 8.39 -11.44 5.91
CA SER A 139 8.15 -12.13 4.63
C SER A 139 6.70 -11.86 4.25
N GLU A 140 6.49 -11.06 3.21
CA GLU A 140 5.23 -10.99 2.47
C GLU A 140 5.13 -12.34 1.74
N ASN A 141 4.31 -13.27 2.23
CA ASN A 141 4.16 -14.56 1.55
C ASN A 141 3.17 -14.42 0.39
N ASP A 142 3.66 -14.77 -0.80
CA ASP A 142 2.91 -15.13 -2.00
C ASP A 142 1.63 -15.91 -1.66
N ALA A 143 0.49 -15.35 -2.07
CA ALA A 143 -0.76 -16.07 -2.29
C ALA A 143 -1.42 -15.53 -3.56
#